data_AF-A0A973FN99-F1
#
_entry.id   AF-A0A973FN99-F1
#
_cell.length_a   1.000
_cell.length_b   1.000
_cell.length_c   1.000
_cell.angle_alpha   90.00
_cell.angle_beta   90.00
_cell.angle_gamma   90.00
#
_symmetry.space_group_name_H-M   'P 1'
#
loop_
_entity.id
_entity.type
_entity.pdbx_description
1 polymer ?
#
loop_
_entity_poly.entity_id
_entity_poly.type
_entity_poly.pdbx_seq_one_letter_code
_entity_poly.pdbx_strand_id
1 'polypeptide(L)'
;MSAFHDLHPGPDGTISLRVALRGHQILDTPMLNKGSGFSEEERRELGLLGLLPPHVSTIDEQLTRAYENYRQKTNDLERYVFLTSLQDRNEVLFYRLLQDHIAEMMPIIYTPIVGAASQQYSHIYRRPRGLYIAYRDSGSIAQILRNVPYPEVRVIVVTDGERILGLGDLGMGGMGIPIGKLALYTLCAGIHPATTLPITLDLGTNNRKLLDDPLYLGWRHERVRGPAYDAFIEEFVVAVMQIFPDAILQWEDFAKQNA
;
A
#
# COMPACT_ATOMS: atom_id res chain seq x y z
N MET A 1 9.17 -18.33 1.36
CA MET A 1 9.88 -17.64 2.48
C MET A 1 9.93 -16.16 2.15
N SER A 2 9.44 -15.31 3.04
CA SER A 2 9.57 -13.85 2.86
C SER A 2 11.05 -13.47 2.99
N ALA A 3 11.51 -12.47 2.24
CA ALA A 3 12.90 -11.97 2.37
C ALA A 3 13.23 -11.46 3.79
N PHE A 4 12.21 -11.26 4.64
CA PHE A 4 12.36 -10.65 5.96
C PHE A 4 11.98 -11.55 7.13
N HIS A 5 11.25 -12.64 6.89
CA HIS A 5 10.84 -13.55 7.96
C HIS A 5 10.53 -14.97 7.53
N ASP A 6 10.82 -15.91 8.43
CA ASP A 6 10.41 -17.31 8.34
C ASP A 6 9.41 -17.64 9.46
N LEU A 7 8.33 -18.33 9.10
CA LEU A 7 7.32 -18.84 10.04
C LEU A 7 7.84 -20.13 10.68
N HIS A 8 7.91 -20.14 12.01
CA HIS A 8 8.32 -21.30 12.79
C HIS A 8 7.20 -21.70 13.75
N PRO A 9 6.54 -22.85 13.53
CA PRO A 9 5.55 -23.36 14.47
C PRO A 9 6.25 -23.77 15.77
N GLY A 10 5.78 -23.19 16.87
CA GLY A 10 6.14 -23.56 18.22
C GLY A 10 5.41 -24.84 18.66
N PRO A 11 5.94 -25.53 19.69
CA PRO A 11 5.38 -26.79 20.18
C PRO A 11 3.97 -26.68 20.79
N ASP A 12 3.51 -25.46 21.09
CA ASP A 12 2.18 -25.13 21.62
C ASP A 12 1.20 -24.60 20.55
N GLY A 13 1.60 -24.61 19.27
CA GLY A 13 0.82 -24.06 18.16
C GLY A 13 0.99 -22.55 17.97
N THR A 14 1.83 -21.88 18.77
CA THR A 14 2.22 -20.49 18.48
C THR A 14 3.06 -20.42 17.20
N ILE A 15 2.94 -19.35 16.44
CA ILE A 15 3.79 -19.13 15.27
C ILE A 15 4.78 -18.02 15.60
N SER A 16 6.05 -18.36 15.59
CA SER A 16 7.14 -17.41 15.76
C SER A 16 7.66 -16.96 14.39
N LEU A 17 8.03 -15.69 14.29
CA LEU A 17 8.63 -15.11 13.10
C LEU A 17 10.11 -14.90 13.35
N ARG A 18 10.96 -15.62 12.61
CA ARG A 18 12.40 -15.37 12.66
C ARG A 18 12.72 -14.21 11.75
N VAL A 19 13.27 -13.12 12.28
CA VAL A 19 13.59 -11.90 11.54
C VAL A 19 15.08 -11.60 11.56
N ALA A 20 15.62 -11.12 10.45
CA ALA A 20 17.03 -10.68 10.35
C ALA A 20 17.22 -9.21 10.77
N LEU A 21 16.17 -8.39 10.67
CA LEU A 21 16.22 -6.95 10.94
C LEU A 21 16.41 -6.65 12.44
N ARG A 22 17.10 -5.56 12.74
CA ARG A 22 17.41 -5.11 14.12
C ARG A 22 17.29 -3.58 14.25
N GLY A 23 17.14 -3.09 15.47
CA GLY A 23 17.12 -1.65 15.77
C GLY A 23 16.06 -0.90 14.97
N HIS A 24 16.45 0.21 14.35
CA HIS A 24 15.53 1.01 13.52
C HIS A 24 15.01 0.26 12.29
N GLN A 25 15.75 -0.73 11.75
CA GLN A 25 15.31 -1.44 10.54
C GLN A 25 14.01 -2.22 10.77
N ILE A 26 13.83 -2.83 11.95
CA ILE A 26 12.56 -3.51 12.26
C ILE A 26 11.46 -2.50 12.61
N LEU A 27 11.79 -1.37 13.24
CA LEU A 27 10.83 -0.30 13.51
C LEU A 27 10.31 0.37 12.23
N ASP A 28 11.13 0.43 11.18
CA ASP A 28 10.76 0.98 9.88
C ASP A 28 10.06 -0.03 8.96
N THR A 29 9.95 -1.30 9.36
CA THR A 29 9.30 -2.36 8.59
C THR A 29 7.88 -2.58 9.11
N PRO A 30 6.81 -2.07 8.44
CA PRO A 30 5.47 -1.99 9.02
C PRO A 30 4.84 -3.33 9.39
N MET A 31 5.17 -4.37 8.63
CA MET A 31 4.73 -5.75 8.88
C MET A 31 5.33 -6.37 10.14
N LEU A 32 6.51 -5.91 10.57
CA LEU A 32 7.25 -6.46 11.70
C LEU A 32 7.20 -5.53 12.93
N ASN A 33 6.91 -4.25 12.71
CA ASN A 33 6.91 -3.24 13.75
C ASN A 33 5.72 -3.40 14.70
N LYS A 34 5.99 -3.71 15.97
CA LYS A 34 4.99 -3.78 17.05
C LYS A 34 4.86 -2.47 17.85
N GLY A 35 5.65 -1.44 17.52
CA GLY A 35 5.67 -0.18 18.26
C GLY A 35 5.98 -0.39 19.74
N SER A 36 5.18 0.20 20.64
CA SER A 36 5.34 -0.02 22.08
C SER A 36 4.98 -1.44 22.53
N GLY A 37 4.45 -2.29 21.66
CA GLY A 37 4.10 -3.68 21.96
C GLY A 37 5.22 -4.70 21.85
N PHE A 38 6.45 -4.30 21.47
CA PHE A 38 7.60 -5.20 21.61
C PHE A 38 7.83 -5.54 23.09
N SER A 39 7.92 -6.82 23.40
CA SER A 39 8.19 -7.32 24.76
C SER A 39 9.59 -6.91 25.23
N GLU A 40 9.83 -6.96 26.54
CA GLU A 40 11.15 -6.69 27.11
C GLU A 40 12.25 -7.62 26.55
N GLU A 41 11.91 -8.87 26.27
CA GLU A 41 12.80 -9.85 25.66
C GLU A 41 13.06 -9.52 24.19
N GLU A 42 12.01 -9.27 23.41
CA GLU A 42 12.13 -8.84 22.01
C GLU A 42 12.98 -7.58 21.89
N ARG A 43 12.82 -6.62 22.81
CA ARG A 43 13.62 -5.39 22.82
C ARG A 43 15.11 -5.67 23.04
N ARG A 44 15.46 -6.65 23.87
CA ARG A 44 16.86 -7.07 24.08
C ARG A 44 17.40 -7.78 22.85
N GLU A 45 16.68 -8.75 22.32
CA GLU A 45 17.13 -9.58 21.20
C GLU A 45 17.21 -8.82 19.87
N LEU A 46 16.30 -7.86 19.68
CA LEU A 46 16.18 -7.08 18.45
C LEU A 46 16.94 -5.75 18.49
N GLY A 47 17.64 -5.44 19.59
CA GLY A 47 18.43 -4.21 19.73
C GLY A 47 17.57 -2.94 19.81
N LEU A 48 16.45 -3.00 20.55
CA LEU A 48 15.50 -1.89 20.71
C LEU A 48 15.58 -1.21 22.08
N LEU A 49 16.47 -1.67 22.98
CA LEU A 49 16.68 -1.04 24.28
C LEU A 49 16.99 0.45 24.11
N GLY A 50 16.23 1.31 24.80
CA GLY A 50 16.37 2.77 24.71
C GLY A 50 15.75 3.43 23.47
N LEU A 51 15.27 2.65 22.49
CA LEU A 51 14.62 3.19 21.28
C LEU A 51 13.10 3.38 21.44
N LEU A 52 12.50 2.77 22.45
CA LEU A 52 11.05 2.77 22.71
C LEU A 52 10.77 3.21 24.16
N PRO A 53 9.59 3.79 24.43
CA PRO A 53 9.16 4.09 25.80
C PRO A 53 9.17 2.82 26.69
N PRO A 54 9.44 2.95 28.01
CA PRO A 54 9.62 1.79 28.89
C PRO A 54 8.37 0.95 29.07
N HIS A 55 7.18 1.53 28.93
CA HIS A 55 5.92 0.77 29.01
C HIS A 55 5.79 -0.17 27.79
N VAL A 56 5.50 -1.45 28.06
CA VAL A 56 5.15 -2.44 27.03
C VAL A 56 3.65 -2.45 26.88
N SER A 57 3.14 -1.95 25.76
CA SER A 57 1.70 -1.86 25.54
C SER A 57 1.09 -3.15 25.02
N THR A 58 -0.08 -3.50 25.54
CA THR A 58 -0.93 -4.52 24.89
C THR A 58 -1.45 -4.00 23.55
N ILE A 59 -1.96 -4.89 22.70
CA ILE A 59 -2.60 -4.47 21.44
C ILE A 59 -3.82 -3.57 21.71
N ASP A 60 -4.59 -3.83 22.77
CA ASP A 60 -5.79 -3.05 23.13
C ASP A 60 -5.47 -1.62 23.58
N GLU A 61 -4.36 -1.43 24.31
CA GLU A 61 -3.86 -0.10 24.66
C GLU A 61 -3.44 0.67 23.40
N GLN A 62 -2.78 -0.01 22.45
CA GLN A 62 -2.39 0.60 21.18
C GLN A 62 -3.61 0.97 20.33
N LEU A 63 -4.64 0.11 20.31
CA LEU A 63 -5.91 0.37 19.63
C LEU A 63 -6.63 1.57 20.22
N THR A 64 -6.72 1.65 21.55
CA THR A 64 -7.33 2.78 22.25
C THR A 64 -6.64 4.09 21.86
N ARG A 65 -5.30 4.13 21.92
CA ARG A 65 -4.52 5.29 21.51
C ARG A 65 -4.71 5.64 20.03
N ALA A 66 -4.70 4.64 19.14
CA ALA A 66 -4.89 4.87 17.71
C ALA A 66 -6.31 5.40 17.40
N TYR A 67 -7.34 4.85 18.05
CA TYR A 67 -8.72 5.27 17.87
C TYR A 67 -8.98 6.67 18.43
N GLU A 68 -8.41 7.03 19.59
CA GLU A 68 -8.47 8.40 20.12
C GLU A 68 -7.88 9.42 19.14
N ASN A 69 -6.71 9.11 18.58
CA ASN A 69 -6.07 9.97 17.57
C ASN A 69 -6.90 10.07 16.29
N TYR A 70 -7.51 8.97 15.85
CA TYR A 70 -8.41 8.96 14.70
C TYR A 70 -9.65 9.86 14.93
N ARG A 71 -10.29 9.76 16.10
CA ARG A 71 -11.47 10.55 16.45
C ARG A 71 -11.19 12.05 16.56
N GLN A 72 -9.96 12.43 16.88
CA GLN A 72 -9.53 13.84 16.95
C GLN A 72 -9.31 14.47 15.57
N LYS A 73 -9.32 13.70 14.47
CA LYS A 73 -9.19 14.27 13.12
C LYS A 73 -10.43 15.07 12.76
N THR A 74 -10.19 16.23 12.14
CA THR A 74 -11.22 17.25 11.93
C THR A 74 -12.12 16.95 10.73
N ASN A 75 -11.62 16.16 9.78
CA ASN A 75 -12.33 15.78 8.57
C ASN A 75 -11.91 14.39 8.07
N ASP A 76 -12.66 13.84 7.12
CA ASP A 76 -12.45 12.48 6.62
C ASP A 76 -11.14 12.30 5.83
N LEU A 77 -10.65 13.36 5.17
CA LEU A 77 -9.36 13.29 4.50
C LEU A 77 -8.23 13.17 5.53
N GLU A 78 -8.28 13.92 6.64
CA GLU A 78 -7.33 13.75 7.75
C GLU A 78 -7.42 12.37 8.40
N ARG A 79 -8.62 11.78 8.46
CA ARG A 79 -8.83 10.39 8.90
C ARG A 79 -8.17 9.40 7.96
N TYR A 80 -8.37 9.54 6.64
CA TYR A 80 -7.68 8.73 5.62
C TYR A 80 -6.16 8.83 5.76
N VAL A 81 -5.67 10.05 5.87
CA VAL A 81 -4.26 10.37 6.02
C VAL A 81 -3.68 9.78 7.32
N PHE A 82 -4.45 9.75 8.40
CA PHE A 82 -4.07 9.08 9.64
C PHE A 82 -4.00 7.56 9.48
N LEU A 83 -5.02 6.94 8.87
CA LEU A 83 -5.10 5.49 8.70
C LEU A 83 -4.01 4.97 7.76
N THR A 84 -3.73 5.66 6.65
CA THR A 84 -2.62 5.32 5.74
C THR A 84 -1.26 5.45 6.43
N SER A 85 -1.05 6.52 7.23
CA SER A 85 0.17 6.66 8.03
C SER A 85 0.32 5.56 9.10
N LEU A 86 -0.80 5.04 9.62
CA LEU A 86 -0.80 3.88 10.52
C LEU A 86 -0.42 2.60 9.78
N GLN A 87 -0.98 2.38 8.59
CA GLN A 87 -0.63 1.24 7.72
C GLN A 87 0.86 1.22 7.37
N ASP A 88 1.45 2.39 7.10
CA ASP A 88 2.87 2.56 6.76
C ASP A 88 3.81 2.53 7.98
N ARG A 89 3.27 2.38 9.19
CA ARG A 89 4.05 2.31 10.44
C ARG A 89 3.91 0.95 11.12
N ASN A 90 2.70 0.45 11.27
CA ASN A 90 2.38 -0.80 11.95
C ASN A 90 1.13 -1.40 11.28
N GLU A 91 1.37 -2.32 10.37
CA GLU A 91 0.34 -2.88 9.50
C GLU A 91 -0.61 -3.82 10.26
N VAL A 92 -0.11 -4.51 11.28
CA VAL A 92 -0.93 -5.34 12.19
C VAL A 92 -1.93 -4.46 12.96
N LEU A 93 -1.47 -3.36 13.54
CA LEU A 93 -2.32 -2.43 14.29
C LEU A 93 -3.35 -1.75 13.37
N PHE A 94 -2.95 -1.42 12.13
CA PHE A 94 -3.87 -0.90 11.11
C PHE A 94 -5.03 -1.86 10.84
N TYR A 95 -4.74 -3.12 10.48
CA TYR A 95 -5.80 -4.09 10.19
C TYR A 95 -6.64 -4.44 11.40
N ARG A 96 -6.03 -4.54 12.59
CA ARG A 96 -6.75 -4.79 13.84
C ARG A 96 -7.73 -3.64 14.16
N LEU A 97 -7.30 -2.38 14.00
CA LEU A 97 -8.16 -1.21 14.21
C LEU A 97 -9.34 -1.19 13.23
N LEU A 98 -9.07 -1.45 11.95
CA LEU A 98 -10.12 -1.53 10.94
C LEU A 98 -11.10 -2.67 11.22
N GLN A 99 -10.64 -3.81 11.72
CA GLN A 99 -11.50 -4.94 12.05
C GLN A 99 -12.50 -4.59 13.15
N ASP A 100 -12.06 -3.87 14.19
CA ASP A 100 -12.94 -3.44 15.29
C ASP A 100 -13.94 -2.35 14.86
N HIS A 101 -13.59 -1.54 13.86
CA HIS A 101 -14.34 -0.36 13.43
C HIS A 101 -14.71 -0.38 11.94
N ILE A 102 -14.93 -1.57 11.36
CA ILE A 102 -15.04 -1.73 9.90
C ILE A 102 -16.13 -0.87 9.28
N ALA A 103 -17.30 -0.80 9.91
CA ALA A 103 -18.43 -0.01 9.42
C ALA A 103 -18.11 1.50 9.38
N GLU A 104 -17.30 1.99 10.32
CA GLU A 104 -16.89 3.39 10.43
C GLU A 104 -15.73 3.72 9.50
N MET A 105 -14.74 2.83 9.39
CA MET A 105 -13.47 3.13 8.74
C MET A 105 -13.39 2.65 7.28
N MET A 106 -14.21 1.69 6.87
CA MET A 106 -14.26 1.23 5.47
C MET A 106 -14.57 2.38 4.49
N PRO A 107 -15.55 3.29 4.75
CA PRO A 107 -15.79 4.44 3.87
C PRO A 107 -14.64 5.45 3.82
N ILE A 108 -13.75 5.43 4.83
CA ILE A 108 -12.58 6.31 4.90
C ILE A 108 -11.44 5.77 4.03
N ILE A 109 -11.09 4.48 4.15
CA ILE A 109 -9.97 3.88 3.38
C ILE A 109 -10.37 3.47 1.96
N TYR A 110 -11.67 3.47 1.64
CA TYR A 110 -12.20 3.16 0.33
C TYR A 110 -13.25 4.21 -0.06
N THR A 111 -14.27 3.85 -0.84
CA THR A 111 -15.27 4.79 -1.31
C THR A 111 -16.15 5.32 -0.18
N PRO A 112 -16.46 6.64 -0.15
CA PRO A 112 -16.11 7.64 -1.17
C PRO A 112 -14.77 8.37 -0.95
N ILE A 113 -14.17 8.27 0.24
CA ILE A 113 -13.08 9.15 0.66
C ILE A 113 -11.77 8.89 -0.08
N VAL A 114 -11.51 7.64 -0.48
CA VAL A 114 -10.35 7.29 -1.34
C VAL A 114 -10.34 8.07 -2.65
N GLY A 115 -11.51 8.44 -3.18
CA GLY A 115 -11.60 9.28 -4.38
C GLY A 115 -11.10 10.71 -4.12
N ALA A 116 -11.52 11.32 -3.01
CA ALA A 116 -11.04 12.63 -2.59
C ALA A 116 -9.53 12.60 -2.27
N ALA A 117 -9.06 11.53 -1.63
CA ALA A 117 -7.63 11.31 -1.40
C ALA A 117 -6.85 11.14 -2.71
N SER A 118 -7.41 10.46 -3.71
CA SER A 118 -6.80 10.28 -5.04
C SER A 118 -6.67 11.62 -5.78
N GLN A 119 -7.66 12.51 -5.65
CA GLN A 119 -7.59 13.88 -6.21
C GLN A 119 -6.47 14.72 -5.57
N GLN A 120 -6.21 14.50 -4.28
CA GLN A 120 -5.18 15.23 -3.53
C GLN A 120 -3.88 14.42 -3.36
N TYR A 121 -3.73 13.30 -4.06
CA TYR A 121 -2.71 12.28 -3.76
C TYR A 121 -1.29 12.86 -3.73
N SER A 122 -0.97 13.73 -4.69
CA SER A 122 0.36 14.35 -4.78
C SER A 122 0.65 15.28 -3.60
N HIS A 123 -0.36 15.96 -3.06
CA HIS A 123 -0.23 16.90 -1.92
C HIS A 123 -0.17 16.18 -0.58
N ILE A 124 -0.86 15.04 -0.46
CA ILE A 124 -0.90 14.25 0.78
C ILE A 124 0.12 13.11 0.82
N TYR A 125 0.93 12.96 -0.23
CA TYR A 125 1.95 11.92 -0.35
C TYR A 125 2.98 11.99 0.79
N ARG A 126 3.34 10.83 1.34
CA ARG A 126 4.23 10.73 2.52
C ARG A 126 5.24 9.59 2.42
N ARG A 127 4.74 8.37 2.25
CA ARG A 127 5.56 7.17 2.05
C ARG A 127 5.10 6.44 0.78
N PRO A 128 6.03 5.86 0.02
CA PRO A 128 5.67 5.04 -1.14
C PRO A 128 5.01 3.74 -0.68
N ARG A 129 3.95 3.33 -1.38
CA ARG A 129 3.32 2.01 -1.22
C ARG A 129 2.90 1.48 -2.59
N GLY A 130 3.38 0.28 -2.94
CA GLY A 130 3.21 -0.29 -4.27
C GLY A 130 4.30 0.11 -5.25
N LEU A 131 4.02 -0.07 -6.54
CA LEU A 131 4.91 0.31 -7.63
C LEU A 131 4.27 1.36 -8.53
N TYR A 132 5.08 2.32 -8.95
CA TYR A 132 4.73 3.31 -9.95
C TYR A 132 5.58 3.00 -11.18
N ILE A 133 4.93 2.64 -12.29
CA ILE A 133 5.60 2.25 -13.54
C ILE A 133 5.16 3.24 -14.60
N ALA A 134 6.03 4.17 -14.96
CA ALA A 134 5.72 5.19 -15.94
C ALA A 134 6.05 4.71 -17.36
N TYR A 135 5.43 5.31 -18.37
CA TYR A 135 5.73 4.99 -19.77
C TYR A 135 7.22 5.14 -20.13
N ARG A 136 7.93 6.10 -19.50
CA ARG A 136 9.38 6.27 -19.68
C ARG A 136 10.22 5.08 -19.19
N ASP A 137 9.62 4.17 -18.41
CA ASP A 137 10.27 2.99 -17.88
C ASP A 137 10.15 1.77 -18.81
N SER A 138 9.62 1.95 -20.03
CA SER A 138 9.64 0.94 -21.09
C SER A 138 11.04 0.32 -21.27
N GLY A 139 11.07 -0.99 -21.44
CA GLY A 139 12.28 -1.81 -21.46
C GLY A 139 12.86 -2.14 -20.09
N SER A 140 12.35 -1.52 -19.01
CA SER A 140 12.83 -1.72 -17.63
C SER A 140 11.76 -2.30 -16.70
N ILE A 141 10.56 -2.62 -17.18
CA ILE A 141 9.44 -3.05 -16.33
C ILE A 141 9.79 -4.30 -15.51
N ALA A 142 10.40 -5.31 -16.14
CA ALA A 142 10.84 -6.52 -15.43
C ALA A 142 11.89 -6.23 -14.34
N GLN A 143 12.74 -5.22 -14.52
CA GLN A 143 13.68 -4.79 -13.47
C GLN A 143 12.94 -4.11 -12.32
N ILE A 144 11.94 -3.27 -12.60
CA ILE A 144 11.13 -2.61 -11.58
C ILE A 144 10.36 -3.64 -10.75
N LEU A 145 9.75 -4.65 -11.38
CA LEU A 145 9.04 -5.71 -10.66
C LEU A 145 9.97 -6.51 -9.73
N ARG A 146 11.24 -6.74 -10.12
CA ARG A 146 12.24 -7.41 -9.26
C ARG A 146 12.66 -6.60 -8.03
N ASN A 147 12.35 -5.29 -7.97
CA ASN A 147 12.59 -4.49 -6.76
C ASN A 147 11.59 -4.79 -5.64
N VAL A 148 10.49 -5.48 -5.92
CA VAL A 148 9.52 -5.90 -4.90
C VAL A 148 10.23 -6.86 -3.95
N PRO A 149 10.29 -6.55 -2.65
CA PRO A 149 11.12 -7.31 -1.73
C PRO A 149 10.43 -8.60 -1.24
N TYR A 150 9.17 -8.82 -1.65
CA TYR A 150 8.38 -9.99 -1.30
C TYR A 150 8.32 -10.94 -2.50
N PRO A 151 8.89 -12.16 -2.39
CA PRO A 151 8.97 -13.08 -3.53
C PRO A 151 7.63 -13.74 -3.90
N GLU A 152 6.65 -13.72 -3.00
CA GLU A 152 5.37 -14.44 -3.16
C GLU A 152 4.19 -13.48 -3.37
N VAL A 153 4.25 -12.66 -4.42
CA VAL A 153 3.09 -11.85 -4.84
C VAL A 153 2.02 -12.77 -5.43
N ARG A 154 0.80 -12.70 -4.89
CA ARG A 154 -0.36 -13.52 -5.28
C ARG A 154 -1.51 -12.70 -5.84
N VAL A 155 -1.64 -11.43 -5.46
CA VAL A 155 -2.68 -10.54 -5.98
C VAL A 155 -2.09 -9.19 -6.32
N ILE A 156 -2.22 -8.81 -7.58
CA ILE A 156 -1.87 -7.49 -8.10
C ILE A 156 -3.16 -6.76 -8.42
N VAL A 157 -3.32 -5.55 -7.90
CA VAL A 157 -4.36 -4.63 -8.38
C VAL A 157 -3.65 -3.49 -9.07
N VAL A 158 -3.98 -3.28 -10.35
CA VAL A 158 -3.35 -2.29 -11.21
C VAL A 158 -4.38 -1.28 -11.73
N THR A 159 -3.98 -0.02 -11.86
CA THR A 159 -4.75 1.05 -12.50
C THR A 159 -3.86 1.93 -13.37
N ASP A 160 -4.40 2.53 -14.43
CA ASP A 160 -3.76 3.66 -15.14
C ASP A 160 -4.30 5.03 -14.70
N GLY A 161 -5.22 5.04 -13.74
CA GLY A 161 -5.81 6.25 -13.17
C GLY A 161 -6.71 7.05 -14.12
N GLU A 162 -7.09 6.50 -15.27
CA GLU A 162 -7.82 7.27 -16.29
C GLU A 162 -9.28 7.51 -15.94
N ARG A 163 -9.90 6.60 -15.19
CA ARG A 163 -11.31 6.68 -14.84
C ARG A 163 -11.54 6.28 -13.39
N ILE A 164 -10.97 7.06 -12.48
CA ILE A 164 -11.16 6.84 -11.05
C ILE A 164 -12.62 7.09 -10.68
N LEU A 165 -13.36 6.01 -10.43
CA LEU A 165 -14.78 6.03 -10.07
C LEU A 165 -15.61 6.94 -11.02
N GLY A 166 -16.21 8.00 -10.46
CA GLY A 166 -16.91 9.06 -11.20
C GLY A 166 -16.12 10.38 -11.28
N LEU A 167 -14.84 10.38 -10.89
CA LEU A 167 -13.98 11.56 -10.79
C LEU A 167 -13.14 11.80 -12.05
N GLY A 168 -13.07 10.81 -12.94
CA GLY A 168 -12.34 10.89 -14.20
C GLY A 168 -10.86 10.63 -14.05
N ASP A 169 -10.06 11.31 -14.89
CA ASP A 169 -8.63 11.11 -14.98
C ASP A 169 -7.90 11.77 -13.81
N LEU A 170 -7.30 10.95 -12.95
CA LEU A 170 -6.47 11.40 -11.82
C LEU A 170 -4.99 11.02 -11.99
N GLY A 171 -4.61 10.49 -13.16
CA GLY A 171 -3.23 10.07 -13.47
C GLY A 171 -2.63 9.20 -12.37
N MET A 172 -1.41 9.53 -11.95
CA MET A 172 -0.72 8.81 -10.88
C MET A 172 -1.50 8.79 -9.55
N GLY A 173 -2.32 9.82 -9.28
CA GLY A 173 -3.16 9.89 -8.08
C GLY A 173 -4.17 8.73 -7.96
N GLY A 174 -4.42 8.00 -9.05
CA GLY A 174 -5.18 6.76 -9.05
C GLY A 174 -4.61 5.65 -8.15
N MET A 175 -3.34 5.74 -7.72
CA MET A 175 -2.70 4.76 -6.81
C MET A 175 -3.49 4.53 -5.50
N GLY A 176 -4.29 5.49 -5.05
CA GLY A 176 -5.17 5.29 -3.88
C GLY A 176 -6.13 4.10 -4.04
N ILE A 177 -6.60 3.83 -5.27
CA ILE A 177 -7.55 2.76 -5.58
C ILE A 177 -6.97 1.36 -5.35
N PRO A 178 -5.85 0.95 -5.99
CA PRO A 178 -5.28 -0.38 -5.77
C PRO A 178 -4.84 -0.57 -4.31
N ILE A 179 -4.32 0.46 -3.64
CA ILE A 179 -3.98 0.40 -2.20
C ILE A 179 -5.23 0.10 -1.36
N GLY A 180 -6.31 0.86 -1.55
CA GLY A 180 -7.56 0.67 -0.82
C GLY A 180 -8.20 -0.70 -1.11
N LYS A 181 -8.20 -1.13 -2.38
CA LYS A 181 -8.75 -2.43 -2.80
C LYS A 181 -8.02 -3.59 -2.10
N LEU A 182 -6.69 -3.56 -2.08
CA LEU A 182 -5.88 -4.60 -1.44
C LEU A 182 -5.98 -4.58 0.09
N ALA A 183 -6.19 -3.41 0.69
CA ALA A 183 -6.54 -3.32 2.11
C ALA A 183 -7.87 -4.04 2.41
N LEU A 184 -8.89 -3.88 1.56
CA LEU A 184 -10.15 -4.62 1.69
C LEU A 184 -9.98 -6.12 1.44
N TYR A 185 -9.08 -6.53 0.54
CA TYR A 185 -8.82 -7.95 0.28
C TYR A 185 -8.22 -8.62 1.52
N THR A 186 -7.33 -7.91 2.21
CA THR A 186 -6.80 -8.38 3.48
C THR A 186 -7.90 -8.43 4.55
N LEU A 187 -8.64 -7.33 4.72
CA LEU A 187 -9.61 -7.19 5.80
C LEU A 187 -10.84 -8.11 5.65
N CYS A 188 -11.35 -8.25 4.43
CA CYS A 188 -12.62 -8.93 4.16
C CYS A 188 -12.46 -10.35 3.60
N ALA A 189 -11.34 -10.65 2.93
CA ALA A 189 -11.08 -11.95 2.31
C ALA A 189 -9.92 -12.72 2.96
N GLY A 190 -9.24 -12.14 3.95
CA GLY A 190 -8.14 -12.80 4.66
C GLY A 190 -6.88 -13.01 3.81
N ILE A 191 -6.75 -12.30 2.70
CA ILE A 191 -5.54 -12.37 1.85
C ILE A 191 -4.38 -11.72 2.61
N HIS A 192 -3.27 -12.42 2.74
CA HIS A 192 -2.15 -11.92 3.52
C HIS A 192 -1.52 -10.68 2.85
N PRO A 193 -1.31 -9.55 3.56
CA PRO A 193 -0.92 -8.28 2.94
C PRO A 193 0.46 -8.33 2.25
N ALA A 194 1.40 -9.14 2.75
CA ALA A 194 2.71 -9.35 2.10
C ALA A 194 2.62 -10.01 0.71
N THR A 195 1.48 -10.61 0.38
CA THR A 195 1.25 -11.28 -0.91
C THR A 195 0.50 -10.39 -1.90
N THR A 196 0.28 -9.12 -1.54
CA THR A 196 -0.45 -8.16 -2.34
C THR A 196 0.47 -7.09 -2.90
N LEU A 197 0.20 -6.61 -4.11
CA LEU A 197 1.01 -5.60 -4.78
C LEU A 197 0.12 -4.57 -5.51
N PRO A 198 -0.01 -3.34 -4.98
CA PRO A 198 -0.66 -2.26 -5.70
C PRO A 198 0.28 -1.69 -6.78
N ILE A 199 -0.24 -1.46 -7.98
CA ILE A 199 0.53 -0.89 -9.09
C ILE A 199 -0.27 0.25 -9.75
N THR A 200 0.44 1.34 -10.09
CA THR A 200 -0.07 2.36 -11.01
C THR A 200 0.80 2.41 -12.26
N LEU A 201 0.15 2.34 -13.41
CA LEU A 201 0.75 2.54 -14.73
C LEU A 201 0.60 4.01 -15.12
N ASP A 202 1.68 4.77 -15.06
CA ASP A 202 1.68 6.21 -15.35
C ASP A 202 2.02 6.48 -16.82
N LEU A 203 1.01 6.37 -17.68
CA LEU A 203 1.10 6.70 -19.11
C LEU A 203 0.80 8.18 -19.39
N GLY A 204 0.88 9.05 -18.38
CA GLY A 204 0.48 10.46 -18.45
C GLY A 204 -0.96 10.70 -17.96
N THR A 205 -1.41 11.94 -18.07
CA THR A 205 -2.78 12.35 -17.71
C THR A 205 -3.27 13.46 -18.64
N ASN A 206 -4.55 13.41 -19.01
CA ASN A 206 -5.22 14.47 -19.77
C ASN A 206 -5.89 15.50 -18.84
N ASN A 207 -5.76 15.31 -17.52
CA ASN A 207 -6.29 16.25 -16.54
C ASN A 207 -5.40 17.50 -16.47
N ARG A 208 -5.84 18.58 -17.12
CA ARG A 208 -5.07 19.83 -17.18
C ARG A 208 -4.75 20.41 -15.80
N LYS A 209 -5.64 20.25 -14.81
CA LYS A 209 -5.38 20.72 -13.44
C LYS A 209 -4.17 20.02 -12.82
N LEU A 210 -3.97 18.73 -13.09
CA LEU A 210 -2.80 17.99 -12.61
C LEU A 210 -1.54 18.36 -13.39
N LEU A 211 -1.64 18.54 -14.71
CA LEU A 211 -0.51 18.96 -15.54
C LEU A 211 0.02 20.35 -15.14
N ASP A 212 -0.88 21.25 -14.75
CA ASP A 212 -0.54 22.61 -14.29
C ASP A 212 -0.15 22.68 -12.81
N ASP A 213 -0.31 21.59 -12.05
CA ASP A 213 0.04 21.55 -10.63
C ASP A 213 1.55 21.31 -10.43
N PRO A 214 2.29 22.26 -9.81
CA PRO A 214 3.72 22.11 -9.56
C PRO A 214 4.03 20.99 -8.56
N LEU A 215 3.05 20.54 -7.77
CA LEU A 215 3.22 19.44 -6.81
C LEU A 215 2.82 18.08 -7.40
N TYR A 216 2.27 18.01 -8.62
CA TYR A 216 1.95 16.75 -9.26
C TYR A 216 3.18 15.84 -9.36
N LEU A 217 3.06 14.64 -8.79
CA LEU A 217 4.15 13.66 -8.71
C LEU A 217 4.19 12.71 -9.91
N GLY A 218 3.11 12.64 -10.71
CA GLY A 218 3.08 11.82 -11.91
C GLY A 218 3.79 12.46 -13.10
N TRP A 219 3.85 11.74 -14.21
CA TRP A 219 4.47 12.18 -15.44
C TRP A 219 3.66 13.31 -16.07
N ARG A 220 4.29 14.48 -16.20
CA ARG A 220 3.70 15.68 -16.81
C ARG A 220 3.69 15.58 -18.33
N HIS A 221 2.85 14.69 -18.82
CA HIS A 221 2.63 14.44 -20.23
C HIS A 221 1.16 14.06 -20.45
N GLU A 222 0.60 14.42 -21.60
CA GLU A 222 -0.73 13.92 -22.01
C GLU A 222 -0.69 12.40 -22.16
N ARG A 223 -1.84 11.73 -22.08
CA ARG A 223 -1.84 10.27 -22.08
C ARG A 223 -1.29 9.70 -23.39
N VAL A 224 -0.42 8.71 -23.28
CA VAL A 224 -0.01 7.85 -24.40
C VAL A 224 -1.21 7.02 -24.87
N ARG A 225 -1.35 6.86 -26.19
CA ARG A 225 -2.50 6.21 -26.84
C ARG A 225 -2.10 5.29 -27.98
N GLY A 226 -3.05 4.45 -28.38
CA GLY A 226 -2.95 3.58 -29.55
C GLY A 226 -1.81 2.57 -29.42
N PRO A 227 -1.10 2.24 -30.51
CA PRO A 227 -0.10 1.17 -30.51
C PRO A 227 1.01 1.31 -29.46
N ALA A 228 1.36 2.54 -29.07
CA ALA A 228 2.36 2.79 -28.03
C ALA A 228 1.84 2.44 -26.62
N TYR A 229 0.55 2.68 -26.34
CA TYR A 229 -0.10 2.25 -25.11
C TYR A 229 -0.18 0.73 -25.07
N ASP A 230 -0.65 0.11 -26.16
CA ASP A 230 -0.83 -1.34 -26.25
C ASP A 230 0.50 -2.08 -26.05
N ALA A 231 1.58 -1.60 -26.69
CA ALA A 231 2.91 -2.17 -26.52
C ALA A 231 3.44 -2.05 -25.08
N PHE A 232 3.15 -0.95 -24.39
CA PHE A 232 3.53 -0.79 -22.97
C PHE A 232 2.74 -1.74 -22.07
N ILE A 233 1.44 -1.90 -22.29
CA ILE A 233 0.60 -2.85 -21.56
C ILE A 233 1.05 -4.29 -21.80
N GLU A 234 1.39 -4.64 -23.05
CA GLU A 234 1.93 -5.96 -23.39
C GLU A 234 3.25 -6.22 -22.66
N GLU A 235 4.19 -5.27 -22.68
CA GLU A 235 5.44 -5.38 -21.93
C GLU A 235 5.18 -5.61 -20.43
N PHE A 236 4.24 -4.85 -19.85
CA PHE A 236 3.86 -4.99 -18.45
C PHE A 236 3.29 -6.38 -18.13
N VAL A 237 2.33 -6.86 -18.91
CA VAL A 237 1.72 -8.17 -18.69
C VAL A 237 2.74 -9.29 -18.84
N VAL A 238 3.58 -9.24 -19.88
CA VAL A 238 4.65 -10.22 -20.09
C VAL A 238 5.63 -10.23 -18.91
N ALA A 239 6.03 -9.05 -18.42
CA ALA A 239 6.91 -8.93 -17.27
C ALA A 239 6.25 -9.49 -15.98
N VAL A 240 4.97 -9.19 -15.74
CA VAL A 240 4.22 -9.75 -14.60
C VAL A 240 4.17 -11.28 -14.67
N MET A 241 3.84 -11.86 -15.83
CA MET A 241 3.80 -13.32 -16.01
C MET A 241 5.15 -13.98 -15.77
N GLN A 242 6.26 -13.30 -16.12
CA GLN A 242 7.61 -13.83 -15.91
C GLN A 242 8.07 -13.74 -14.45
N ILE A 243 7.77 -12.64 -13.77
CA ILE A 243 8.27 -12.37 -12.42
C ILE A 243 7.33 -12.92 -11.33
N PHE A 244 6.02 -12.88 -11.56
CA PHE A 244 4.98 -13.32 -10.63
C PHE A 244 3.98 -14.27 -11.33
N PRO A 245 4.43 -15.46 -11.78
CA PRO A 245 3.61 -16.36 -12.61
C PRO A 245 2.32 -16.84 -11.95
N ASP A 246 2.27 -16.87 -10.62
CA ASP A 246 1.12 -17.34 -9.83
C ASP A 246 0.23 -16.19 -9.32
N ALA A 247 0.49 -14.95 -9.75
CA ALA A 247 -0.28 -13.79 -9.33
C ALA A 247 -1.56 -13.62 -10.15
N ILE A 248 -2.66 -13.31 -9.46
CA ILE A 248 -3.87 -12.77 -10.08
C ILE A 248 -3.61 -11.31 -10.41
N LEU A 249 -3.78 -10.92 -11.68
CA LEU A 249 -3.71 -9.54 -12.13
C LEU A 249 -5.12 -8.96 -12.32
N GLN A 250 -5.50 -8.01 -11.46
CA GLN A 250 -6.79 -7.35 -11.49
C GLN A 250 -6.65 -5.89 -11.94
N TRP A 251 -7.41 -5.53 -12.96
CA TRP A 251 -7.46 -4.19 -13.54
C TRP A 251 -8.58 -3.37 -12.90
N GLU A 252 -8.30 -2.15 -12.46
CA GLU A 252 -9.26 -1.26 -11.82
C GLU A 252 -9.21 0.15 -12.42
N ASP A 253 -10.38 0.77 -12.59
CA ASP A 253 -10.55 2.18 -12.95
C ASP A 253 -9.86 2.65 -14.26
N PHE A 254 -9.82 1.76 -15.25
CA PHE A 254 -9.43 2.07 -16.63
C PHE A 254 -10.57 2.73 -17.42
N ALA A 255 -10.23 3.50 -18.46
CA ALA A 255 -11.22 4.02 -19.40
C ALA A 255 -11.94 2.88 -20.14
N LYS A 256 -13.22 3.09 -20.47
CA LYS A 256 -14.08 2.05 -21.09
C LYS A 256 -13.55 1.50 -22.41
N GLN A 257 -12.76 2.26 -23.16
CA GLN A 257 -12.19 1.76 -24.42
C GLN A 257 -11.00 0.83 -24.19
N ASN A 258 -10.35 0.91 -23.03
CA ASN A 258 -9.15 0.15 -22.67
C ASN A 258 -9.47 -1.03 -21.73
N ALA A 259 -10.55 -0.93 -20.94
CA ALA A 259 -11.02 -1.94 -19.99
C ALA A 259 -11.77 -3.09 -20.68
#